data_AF-A0A651F624-F1
#
_entry.id   AF-A0A651F624-F1
#
_cell.length_a   1.000
_cell.length_b   1.000
_cell.length_c   1.000
_cell.angle_alpha   90.00
_cell.angle_beta   90.00
_cell.angle_gamma   90.00
#
_symmetry.space_group_name_H-M   'P 1'
#
loop_
_entity.id
_entity.type
_entity.pdbx_description
1 polymer ?
#
loop_
_entity_poly.entity_id
_entity_poly.type
_entity_poly.pdbx_seq_one_letter_code
_entity_poly.pdbx_strand_id
1 'polypeptide(L)' 'MSPSIWQILIVVLLVVLLFGRGKISALMGDMAKGIKAFKTGLAEDDEPKKVERTGDEPIDVTPASEKKDA' A
#
# COMPACT_ATOMS: atom_id res chain seq x y z
N MET A 1 -3.61 -34.11 10.23
CA MET A 1 -4.32 -33.64 9.02
C MET A 1 -4.15 -32.14 8.93
N SER A 2 -3.16 -31.67 8.19
CA SER A 2 -2.93 -30.23 8.01
C SER A 2 -3.91 -29.69 6.95
N PRO A 3 -4.48 -28.49 7.14
CA PRO A 3 -5.30 -27.90 6.11
C PRO A 3 -4.44 -27.70 4.85
N SER A 4 -4.87 -28.31 3.77
CA SER A 4 -4.29 -28.14 2.44
C SER A 4 -4.53 -26.70 1.97
N ILE A 5 -3.61 -26.20 1.16
CA ILE A 5 -3.66 -24.87 0.54
C ILE A 5 -5.00 -24.65 -0.18
N TRP A 6 -5.59 -25.70 -0.75
CA TRP A 6 -6.91 -25.68 -1.37
C TRP A 6 -8.06 -25.33 -0.41
N GLN A 7 -7.98 -25.78 0.84
CA GLN A 7 -9.00 -25.48 1.85
C GLN A 7 -8.86 -24.04 2.34
N ILE A 8 -7.62 -23.55 2.49
CA ILE A 8 -7.36 -22.17 2.88
C ILE A 8 -7.92 -21.19 1.83
N LEU A 9 -7.75 -21.46 0.53
CA LEU A 9 -8.32 -20.62 -0.53
C LEU A 9 -9.85 -20.50 -0.44
N ILE A 10 -10.54 -21.61 -0.17
CA ILE A 10 -12.01 -21.64 -0.03
C ILE A 10 -12.43 -20.78 1.18
N VAL A 11 -11.71 -20.89 2.30
CA VAL A 11 -11.98 -20.10 3.51
C VAL A 11 -11.77 -18.61 3.25
N VAL A 12 -10.67 -18.23 2.59
CA VAL A 12 -10.39 -16.82 2.24
C VAL A 12 -11.50 -16.26 1.33
N LEU A 13 -11.97 -17.04 0.35
CA LEU A 13 -13.08 -16.61 -0.52
C LEU A 13 -14.35 -16.30 0.29
N LEU A 14 -14.69 -17.16 1.25
CA LEU A 14 -15.85 -16.94 2.14
C LEU A 14 -15.66 -15.68 3.00
N VAL A 15 -14.48 -15.47 3.57
CA VAL A 15 -14.18 -14.26 4.35
C VAL A 15 -14.33 -13.00 3.48
N VAL A 16 -13.84 -13.02 2.24
CA VAL A 16 -13.99 -11.90 1.31
C VAL A 16 -15.45 -11.65 0.94
N LEU A 17 -16.25 -12.70 0.79
CA LEU A 17 -17.67 -12.58 0.47
C LEU A 17 -18.49 -12.03 1.65
N LEU A 18 -18.21 -12.47 2.88
CA LEU A 18 -18.91 -12.04 4.09
C LEU A 18 -18.57 -10.60 4.50
N PHE A 19 -17.30 -10.23 4.42
CA PHE A 19 -16.84 -8.90 4.83
C PHE A 19 -16.84 -7.87 3.69
N GLY A 20 -16.88 -8.33 2.44
CA GLY A 20 -16.84 -7.51 1.24
C GLY A 20 -15.46 -6.93 0.95
N ARG A 21 -15.21 -6.62 -0.33
CA ARG A 21 -13.90 -6.11 -0.81
C ARG A 21 -13.55 -4.73 -0.25
N GLY A 22 -14.55 -3.89 0.04
CA GLY A 22 -14.35 -2.52 0.52
C GLY A 22 -13.72 -2.46 1.92
N LYS A 23 -14.22 -3.27 2.87
CA LYS A 23 -13.71 -3.27 4.25
C LYS A 23 -12.32 -3.91 4.34
N ILE A 24 -12.09 -4.98 3.58
CA ILE A 24 -10.79 -5.66 3.55
C ILE A 24 -9.72 -4.77 2.93
N SER A 25 -10.02 -4.05 1.85
CA SER A 25 -9.06 -3.16 1.19
C SER A 25 -8.60 -2.01 2.11
N ALA A 26 -9.54 -1.36 2.82
CA ALA A 26 -9.20 -0.30 3.77
C ALA A 26 -8.32 -0.83 4.93
N LEU A 27 -8.72 -1.94 5.55
CA LEU A 27 -7.98 -2.58 6.64
C LEU A 27 -6.60 -3.07 6.20
N MET A 28 -6.51 -3.64 5.00
CA MET A 28 -5.25 -4.12 4.44
C MET A 28 -4.32 -2.94 4.08
N GLY A 29 -4.85 -1.80 3.64
CA GLY A 29 -4.08 -0.58 3.39
C GLY A 29 -3.43 -0.04 4.66
N ASP A 30 -4.17 0.02 5.77
CA ASP A 30 -3.64 0.48 7.06
C ASP A 30 -2.66 -0.54 7.67
N MET A 31 -2.97 -1.83 7.54
CA MET A 31 -2.06 -2.90 7.95
C MET A 31 -0.77 -2.92 7.12
N ALA A 32 -0.85 -2.67 5.80
CA ALA A 32 0.31 -2.60 4.92
C ALA A 32 1.24 -1.43 5.26
N LYS A 33 0.68 -0.25 5.62
CA LYS A 33 1.48 0.88 6.12
C LYS A 33 2.21 0.53 7.42
N GLY A 34 1.52 -0.13 8.36
CA GLY A 34 2.11 -0.58 9.62
C GLY A 34 3.24 -1.60 9.42
N ILE A 35 3.01 -2.62 8.58
CA ILE A 35 4.03 -3.64 8.25
C ILE A 35 5.20 -3.01 7.46
N LYS A 36 4.94 -2.08 6.53
CA LYS A 36 5.99 -1.36 5.80
C LYS A 36 6.86 -0.54 6.74
N ALA A 37 6.26 0.22 7.66
CA ALA A 37 6.99 0.97 8.68
C ALA A 37 7.81 0.07 9.60
N PHE A 38 7.25 -1.08 10.02
CA PHE A 38 7.96 -2.07 10.81
C PHE A 38 9.14 -2.67 10.06
N LYS A 39 8.95 -3.07 8.79
CA LYS A 39 10.03 -3.61 7.95
C LYS A 39 11.11 -2.56 7.67
N THR A 40 10.73 -1.32 7.36
CA THR A 40 11.68 -0.23 7.15
C THR A 40 12.47 0.06 8.43
N GLY A 41 11.82 0.13 9.60
CA GLY A 41 12.52 0.34 10.87
C GLY A 41 13.48 -0.80 11.24
N LEU A 42 13.16 -2.04 10.86
CA LEU A 42 14.04 -3.19 11.06
C LEU A 42 15.19 -3.24 10.04
N ALA A 43 14.99 -2.70 8.83
CA ALA A 43 15.99 -2.67 7.76
C ALA A 43 16.93 -1.44 7.82
N GLU A 44 16.55 -0.37 8.52
CA GLU A 44 17.41 0.80 8.76
C GLU A 44 18.63 0.47 9.64
N ASP A 45 18.65 -0.68 10.33
CA ASP A 45 19.81 -1.19 11.07
C ASP A 45 20.87 -1.85 10.16
N ASP A 46 20.53 -2.19 8.91
CA ASP A 46 21.39 -3.00 8.02
C ASP A 46 21.88 -2.27 6.75
N GLU A 47 21.17 -1.30 6.13
CA GLU A 47 21.66 -0.56 4.93
C GLU A 47 20.89 0.77 4.62
N PRO A 48 21.49 1.74 3.88
CA PRO A 48 20.90 3.06 3.68
C PRO A 48 19.82 3.10 2.57
N LYS A 49 18.58 3.35 3.02
CA LYS A 49 17.47 4.08 2.37
C LYS A 49 17.12 3.75 0.91
N LYS A 50 16.07 2.93 0.74
CA LYS A 50 15.14 3.01 -0.40
C LYS A 50 13.73 3.34 0.09
N VAL A 51 13.42 4.62 0.20
CA VAL A 51 12.03 5.09 0.34
C VAL A 51 11.44 5.19 -1.06
N GLU A 52 10.84 4.11 -1.55
CA GLU A 52 9.98 4.18 -2.73
C GLU A 52 8.74 5.01 -2.42
N ARG A 53 8.70 6.19 -3.05
CA ARG A 53 7.53 7.03 -3.22
C ARG A 53 6.47 6.22 -3.97
N THR A 54 5.48 5.71 -3.26
CA THR A 54 4.18 5.36 -3.85
C THR A 54 3.20 6.39 -3.34
N GLY A 55 3.10 7.47 -4.11
CA GLY A 55 2.13 8.53 -3.96
C GLY A 55 1.76 8.96 -5.37
N ASP A 56 0.52 8.69 -5.71
CA ASP A 56 -0.16 8.91 -6.98
C ASP A 56 -0.39 10.42 -7.19
N GLU A 57 0.66 11.17 -7.57
CA GLU A 57 0.51 12.56 -8.00
C GLU A 57 1.32 12.79 -9.30
N PRO A 58 0.66 13.12 -10.44
CA PRO A 58 1.38 13.66 -11.58
C PRO A 58 1.97 15.00 -11.16
N ILE A 59 3.28 15.14 -11.29
CA ILE A 59 3.97 16.42 -11.13
C ILE A 59 3.46 17.32 -12.26
N ASP A 60 2.52 18.22 -11.95
CA ASP A 60 2.07 19.27 -12.87
C ASP A 60 3.21 20.31 -12.97
N VAL A 61 4.03 20.16 -14.02
CA VAL A 61 5.08 21.10 -14.41
C VAL A 61 4.54 22.16 -15.38
N THR A 62 3.37 22.72 -15.09
CA THR A 62 2.89 23.93 -15.77
C THR A 62 3.23 25.14 -14.92
N PRO A 63 4.37 25.83 -15.13
CA PRO A 63 4.54 27.16 -14.57
C PRO A 63 3.46 28.06 -15.16
N ALA A 64 2.60 28.55 -14.28
CA ALA A 64 1.60 29.55 -14.57
C ALA A 64 2.24 30.70 -15.35
N SER A 65 1.63 31.03 -16.49
CA SER A 65 1.91 32.25 -17.22
C SER A 65 1.87 33.45 -16.27
N GLU A 66 3.02 34.08 -16.05
CA GLU A 66 3.10 35.40 -15.44
C GLU A 66 3.75 36.35 -16.45
N LYS A 67 2.88 37.05 -17.18
CA LYS A 67 2.83 38.50 -17.44
C LYS A 67 4.21 39.15 -17.71
N LYS A 68 4.56 39.57 -18.93
CA LYS A 68 3.98 40.67 -19.72
C LYS A 68 3.80 41.97 -18.90
N ASP A 69 4.90 42.66 -18.65
CA ASP A 69 4.98 44.11 -18.39
C ASP A 69 6.35 44.55 -18.94
N ALA A 70 6.38 45.17 -20.14
CA ALA A 70 6.37 46.62 -20.40
C ALA A 70 7.73 47.27 -20.09
#